data_AF-A0A418NIR1-F1
#
_entry.id   AF-A0A418NIR1-F1
#
_cell.length_a   1.000
_cell.length_b   1.000
_cell.length_c   1.000
_cell.angle_alpha   90.00
_cell.angle_beta   90.00
_cell.angle_gamma   90.00
#
_symmetry.space_group_name_H-M   'P 1'
#
loop_
_entity.id
_entity.type
_entity.pdbx_description
1 polymer ?
#
loop_
_entity_poly.entity_id
_entity_poly.type
_entity_poly.pdbx_seq_one_letter_code
_entity_poly.pdbx_strand_id
1 'polypeptide(L)'
;MIDLPPHLVRGLRLNTALSQRHAERGQAFDPWPVIKLFNPAGAATWIATELHEDGDALFGLADLGFGCPELGRCCPTVNQFGMPN
;
A
#
# COMPACT_ATOMS: atom_id res chain seq x y z
N MET A 1 7.55 6.39 -11.94
CA MET A 1 6.84 5.10 -11.95
C MET A 1 7.77 4.07 -11.36
N ILE A 2 7.41 3.46 -10.22
CA ILE A 2 8.17 2.35 -9.63
C ILE A 2 7.66 1.06 -10.26
N ASP A 3 8.52 0.35 -11.00
CA ASP A 3 8.19 -0.98 -11.51
C ASP A 3 8.28 -2.01 -10.38
N LEU A 4 7.14 -2.59 -9.99
CA LEU A 4 7.10 -3.63 -8.97
C LEU A 4 7.42 -5.00 -9.56
N PRO A 5 8.32 -5.79 -8.95
CA PRO A 5 8.55 -7.17 -9.34
C PRO A 5 7.24 -8.00 -9.37
N PRO A 6 7.07 -8.91 -10.35
CA PRO A 6 5.83 -9.68 -10.51
C PRO A 6 5.38 -10.46 -9.26
N HIS A 7 6.33 -10.94 -8.45
CA HIS A 7 6.01 -11.67 -7.23
C HIS A 7 5.40 -10.77 -6.14
N LEU A 8 5.79 -9.49 -6.07
CA LEU A 8 5.18 -8.52 -5.15
C LEU A 8 3.78 -8.15 -5.62
N VAL A 9 3.61 -7.89 -6.93
CA VAL A 9 2.28 -7.66 -7.52
C VAL A 9 1.35 -8.83 -7.25
N ARG A 10 1.85 -10.07 -7.36
CA ARG A 10 1.07 -11.27 -7.04
C ARG A 10 0.65 -11.31 -5.57
N GLY A 11 1.57 -11.04 -4.65
CA GLY A 11 1.27 -10.99 -3.22
C GLY A 11 0.19 -9.95 -2.88
N LEU A 12 0.35 -8.73 -3.40
CA LEU A 12 -0.60 -7.65 -3.17
C LEU A 12 -2.00 -7.98 -3.71
N ARG A 13 -2.10 -8.57 -4.92
CA ARG A 13 -3.39 -8.99 -5.50
C ARG A 13 -4.06 -10.11 -4.71
N LEU A 14 -3.28 -11.04 -4.14
CA LEU A 14 -3.82 -12.09 -3.28
C LEU A 14 -4.44 -11.49 -2.01
N ASN A 15 -3.75 -10.54 -1.38
CA ASN A 15 -4.28 -9.84 -0.23
C ASN A 15 -5.56 -9.06 -0.57
N THR A 16 -5.62 -8.38 -1.71
CA THR A 16 -6.86 -7.68 -2.16
C THR A 16 -8.03 -8.65 -2.25
N ALA A 17 -7.83 -9.82 -2.87
CA ALA A 17 -8.88 -10.82 -3.03
C ALA A 17 -9.33 -11.43 -1.68
N LEU A 18 -8.41 -11.60 -0.72
CA LEU A 18 -8.74 -12.07 0.63
C LEU A 18 -9.49 -11.00 1.42
N SER A 19 -9.04 -9.74 1.36
CA SER A 19 -9.68 -8.58 1.99
C SER A 19 -11.13 -8.42 1.55
N GLN A 20 -11.38 -8.49 0.23
CA GLN A 20 -12.73 -8.46 -0.35
C GLN A 20 -13.63 -9.59 0.20
N ARG A 21 -13.14 -10.83 0.22
CA ARG A 21 -13.90 -11.99 0.74
C ARG A 21 -14.24 -11.85 2.23
N HIS A 22 -13.32 -11.32 3.01
CA HIS A 22 -13.56 -11.07 4.43
C HIS A 22 -14.58 -9.94 4.63
N ALA A 23 -14.48 -8.86 3.86
CA ALA A 23 -15.42 -7.75 3.89
C ALA A 23 -16.85 -8.18 3.52
N GLU A 24 -17.01 -9.02 2.49
CA GLU A 24 -18.30 -9.63 2.10
C GLU A 24 -18.95 -10.44 3.23
N ARG A 25 -18.13 -11.02 4.11
CA ARG A 25 -18.56 -11.80 5.28
C ARG A 25 -18.71 -10.95 6.54
N GLY A 26 -18.45 -9.63 6.46
CA GLY A 26 -18.41 -8.73 7.62
C GLY A 26 -17.30 -9.09 8.63
N GLN A 27 -16.23 -9.73 8.17
CA GLN A 27 -15.12 -10.19 9.00
C GLN A 27 -13.95 -9.23 8.88
N ALA A 28 -13.31 -8.95 10.00
CA ALA A 28 -12.01 -8.27 9.98
C ALA A 28 -10.97 -9.16 9.29
N PHE A 29 -10.05 -8.53 8.58
CA PHE A 29 -8.92 -9.18 7.93
C PHE A 29 -7.66 -8.36 8.17
N ASP A 30 -6.58 -9.05 8.54
CA ASP A 30 -5.27 -8.45 8.75
C ASP A 30 -4.30 -9.04 7.70
N PRO A 31 -4.13 -8.38 6.54
CA PRO A 31 -3.29 -8.88 5.48
C PRO A 31 -1.80 -8.84 5.84
N TRP A 32 -1.04 -9.84 5.38
CA TRP A 32 0.40 -9.85 5.55
C TRP A 32 1.07 -8.72 4.75
N PRO A 33 1.99 -7.94 5.33
CA PRO A 33 2.68 -6.86 4.61
C PRO A 33 3.55 -7.42 3.47
N VAL A 34 3.35 -6.91 2.26
CA VAL A 34 4.07 -7.39 1.06
C VAL A 34 5.24 -6.49 0.71
N ILE A 35 5.07 -5.17 0.86
CA ILE A 35 6.08 -4.17 0.50
C ILE A 35 6.24 -3.17 1.64
N LYS A 36 7.50 -2.78 1.92
CA LYS A 36 7.83 -1.61 2.72
C LYS A 36 8.63 -0.63 1.88
N LEU A 37 8.12 0.60 1.72
CA LEU A 37 8.77 1.70 1.02
C LEU A 37 9.23 2.75 2.04
N PHE A 38 10.37 3.39 1.78
CA PHE A 38 10.88 4.49 2.60
C PHE A 38 11.22 5.68 1.72
N ASN A 39 11.01 6.88 2.23
CA ASN A 39 11.46 8.12 1.59
C ASN A 39 12.95 8.34 1.93
N PRO A 40 13.88 8.27 0.97
CA PRO A 40 15.30 8.49 1.26
C PRO A 40 15.62 9.95 1.66
N ALA A 41 14.72 10.89 1.39
CA ALA A 41 14.87 12.31 1.71
C ALA A 41 14.12 12.74 2.98
N GLY A 42 13.48 11.82 3.72
CA GLY A 42 12.69 12.15 4.90
C GLY A 42 12.37 10.96 5.79
N ALA A 43 11.56 11.15 6.82
CA ALA A 43 11.20 10.09 7.77
C ALA A 43 10.01 9.23 7.30
N ALA A 44 9.42 9.53 6.14
CA ALA A 44 8.19 8.88 5.69
C ALA A 44 8.43 7.41 5.30
N THR A 45 7.51 6.54 5.74
CA THR A 45 7.52 5.10 5.51
C THR A 45 6.13 4.62 5.13
N TRP A 46 6.04 3.73 4.14
CA TRP A 46 4.79 3.09 3.73
C TRP A 46 4.93 1.57 3.81
N ILE A 47 3.88 0.90 4.24
CA ILE A 47 3.73 -0.55 4.22
C ILE A 47 2.50 -0.87 3.37
N ALA A 48 2.70 -1.48 2.22
CA ALA A 48 1.62 -1.87 1.33
C ALA A 48 1.24 -3.33 1.53
N THR A 49 -0.05 -3.56 1.67
CA THR A 49 -0.66 -4.88 1.82
C THR A 49 -1.44 -5.27 0.58
N GLU A 50 -2.06 -4.31 -0.12
CA GLU A 50 -3.00 -4.57 -1.20
C GLU A 50 -2.69 -3.71 -2.44
N LEU A 51 -3.10 -4.20 -3.61
CA LEU A 51 -3.02 -3.47 -4.88
C LEU A 51 -4.41 -3.35 -5.46
N HIS A 52 -4.78 -2.14 -5.86
CA HIS A 52 -6.06 -1.86 -6.48
C HIS A 52 -6.15 -2.45 -7.89
N GLU A 53 -7.36 -2.60 -8.40
CA GLU A 53 -7.64 -3.30 -9.66
C GLU A 53 -7.05 -2.58 -10.88
N ASP A 54 -6.88 -1.25 -10.77
CA ASP A 54 -6.21 -0.41 -11.77
C ASP A 54 -4.68 -0.66 -11.84
N GLY A 55 -4.10 -1.35 -10.85
CA GLY A 55 -2.67 -1.60 -10.77
C GLY A 55 -1.83 -0.38 -10.37
N ASP A 56 -2.47 0.75 -10.10
CA ASP A 56 -1.85 2.05 -9.89
C ASP A 56 -2.13 2.61 -8.50
N ALA A 57 -2.81 1.88 -7.61
CA ALA A 57 -2.96 2.29 -6.22
C ALA A 57 -2.60 1.15 -5.25
N LEU A 58 -1.70 1.43 -4.32
CA LEU A 58 -1.40 0.57 -3.18
C LEU A 58 -2.31 0.95 -2.01
N PHE A 59 -2.67 -0.02 -1.19
CA PHE A 59 -3.35 0.22 0.08
C PHE A 59 -2.54 -0.37 1.22
N GLY A 60 -2.53 0.33 2.35
CA GLY A 60 -1.82 -0.09 3.56
C GLY A 60 -1.55 1.07 4.51
N LEU A 61 -0.49 0.95 5.30
CA LEU A 61 -0.12 1.93 6.33
C LEU A 61 0.87 2.95 5.77
N ALA A 62 0.69 4.22 6.12
CA ALA A 62 1.59 5.31 5.80
C ALA A 62 1.94 6.08 7.10
N ASP A 63 3.21 6.07 7.48
CA ASP A 63 3.74 6.97 8.51
C ASP A 63 4.49 8.10 7.82
N LEU A 64 4.03 9.34 8.01
CA LEU A 64 4.66 10.52 7.41
C LEU A 64 5.85 11.05 8.23
N GLY A 65 6.25 10.34 9.29
CA GLY A 65 7.30 10.75 10.22
C GLY A 65 6.80 11.50 11.46
N PHE A 66 5.49 11.44 11.73
CA PHE A 66 4.87 12.03 12.93
C PHE A 66 4.62 11.02 14.05
N GLY A 67 4.94 9.74 13.83
CA GLY A 67 4.70 8.67 14.80
C GLY A 67 3.23 8.25 14.89
N CYS A 68 2.40 8.71 13.95
CA CYS A 68 0.97 8.42 13.84
C CYS A 68 0.70 7.83 12.44
N PRO A 69 0.95 6.52 12.22
CA PRO A 69 0.67 5.89 10.94
C PRO A 69 -0.82 5.90 10.62
N GLU A 70 -1.16 6.24 9.38
CA GLU A 70 -2.51 6.28 8.84
C GLU A 70 -2.77 5.09 7.90
N LEU A 71 -3.97 4.53 7.92
CA LEU A 71 -4.40 3.48 6.99
C LEU A 71 -5.09 4.12 5.78
N GLY A 72 -4.64 3.81 4.56
CA GLY A 72 -5.23 4.42 3.37
C GLY A 72 -4.69 3.93 2.03
N ARG A 73 -5.23 4.51 0.95
CA ARG A 73 -4.77 4.29 -0.43
C ARG A 73 -3.68 5.31 -0.76
N CYS A 74 -2.59 4.85 -1.35
CA CYS A 74 -1.54 5.68 -1.94
C CYS A 74 -1.27 5.21 -3.37
N CYS A 75 -1.31 6.11 -4.34
CA CYS A 75 -0.82 5.82 -5.68
C CYS A 75 0.72 5.75 -5.65
N PRO A 76 1.39 4.75 -6.24
CA PRO A 76 2.85 4.76 -6.39
C PRO A 76 3.34 5.74 -7.46
N THR A 77 2.42 6.34 -8.23
CA THR A 77 2.72 7.32 -9.29
C THR A 77 2.39 8.75 -8.87
N VAL A 78 1.52 8.96 -7.89
CA VAL A 78 1.17 10.29 -7.39
C VAL A 78 1.80 10.49 -6.02
N ASN A 79 2.70 11.46 -5.98
CA ASN A 79 3.32 11.97 -4.78
C ASN A 79 2.23 12.45 -3.81
N GLN A 80 1.88 11.62 -2.84
CA GLN A 80 1.02 12.04 -1.72
C GLN A 80 1.72 13.08 -0.82
N PHE A 81 3.00 13.37 -1.11
CA PHE A 81 3.82 14.45 -0.57
C PHE A 81 4.25 15.37 -1.71
N GLY A 82 3.96 16.66 -1.64
CA GLY A 82 4.28 17.63 -2.68
C GLY A 82 5.77 17.78 -3.04
N MET A 83 6.33 16.85 -3.81
CA MET A 83 7.47 17.09 -4.69
C MET A 83 6.99 17.04 -6.16
N PRO A 84 7.52 17.91 -7.05
CA PRO A 84 7.10 17.94 -8.45
C PRO A 84 7.54 16.69 -9.21
N ASN A 85 6.77 16.36 -10.26
CA ASN A 85 6.94 15.24 -11.19
C ASN A 85 8.35 15.13 -11.77
#